data_AF-A0A6I3KCM1-F1
#
_entry.id   AF-A0A6I3KCM1-F1
#
_cell.length_a   1.000
_cell.length_b   1.000
_cell.length_c   1.000
_cell.angle_alpha   90.00
_cell.angle_beta   90.00
_cell.angle_gamma   90.00
#
_symmetry.space_group_name_H-M   'P 1'
#
loop_
_entity.id
_entity.type
_entity.pdbx_description
1 polymer ?
#
loop_
_entity_poly.entity_id
_entity_poly.type
_entity_poly.pdbx_seq_one_letter_code
_entity_poly.pdbx_strand_id
1 'polypeptide(L)'
;MGGAFSYASFSRANGRAGGWGVGQKTGDITQEELAELVSFVPTSLNNGTTIPDFPSAQQRAELVRRTAVFALTPEAEKWVTMVSVPAGLDATGRGGNVFTYTSISRTGTPPAPATVLFSPDVPAPFSIYEVDKVQIPEEISARGPLHSDVLLEEFLDGEFRHPDKLPAPFKAVSPNPNPTFNRAMVSAMATVLNSRNGLVVLVAPDNQAALWIAATAREVGEDGFGFSTFEKAAAINEFPLSTSTMLVVPPSEKQRLAETAIPGNPVVFALDEALPDVSAYEARAAEEAEAVAPEPQEEQAELGAAASSTPEQATTPSFDDSWGKDPADFGAPLTESSPFAASAESPAGFPPNPLDNPAPNTPQENPFATTPEAAPEPGGEASAGQAQPQVATGGNANVPGLSAEEWHKLREFDPRWWIEHLDVNRGRSIQLAYLDKSSLGEGLDKVLMSAIVASWVFYFPRDFNLLAEDALQPWENRELEHIGYLTATHFAGVIALEHCERYATGRVAMLLDGTTQLLAERSAPLQQRPGPAQFAQHTAWQHRGAAPNEHGRNTGFHGR
;
A
#
# COMPACT_ATOMS: atom_id res chain seq x y z
N MET A 1 5.73 8.43 -27.02
CA MET A 1 6.06 9.30 -25.86
C MET A 1 4.80 9.47 -25.04
N GLY A 2 4.85 9.17 -23.75
CA GLY A 2 3.74 9.29 -22.81
C GLY A 2 4.05 10.38 -21.78
N GLY A 3 3.27 10.42 -20.71
CA GLY A 3 3.55 11.28 -19.56
C GLY A 3 2.80 10.77 -18.33
N ALA A 4 3.28 11.13 -17.15
CA ALA A 4 2.66 10.73 -15.89
C ALA A 4 2.61 11.87 -14.89
N PHE A 5 1.66 11.79 -13.96
CA PHE A 5 1.56 12.70 -12.82
C PHE A 5 1.01 12.00 -11.59
N SER A 6 1.25 12.59 -10.41
CA SER A 6 0.59 12.22 -9.17
C SER A 6 -0.41 13.27 -8.71
N TYR A 7 -1.48 12.83 -8.04
CA TYR A 7 -2.46 13.68 -7.41
C TYR A 7 -2.81 13.13 -6.02
N ALA A 8 -2.80 14.00 -5.02
CA ALA A 8 -3.09 13.67 -3.63
C ALA A 8 -3.29 14.95 -2.81
N SER A 9 -3.58 14.82 -1.51
CA SER A 9 -3.38 15.89 -0.55
C SER A 9 -1.92 15.91 -0.09
N PHE A 10 -1.24 17.06 -0.24
CA PHE A 10 0.18 17.26 0.07
C PHE A 10 0.37 18.28 1.19
N SER A 11 1.48 18.17 1.93
CA SER A 11 1.77 19.14 2.98
C SER A 11 2.12 20.53 2.41
N ARG A 12 2.07 21.52 3.28
CA ARG A 12 2.53 22.87 2.94
C ARG A 12 4.06 22.90 3.01
N ALA A 13 4.73 22.89 1.86
CA ALA A 13 6.19 22.99 1.77
C ALA A 13 6.62 23.75 0.50
N ASN A 14 7.79 24.41 0.54
CA ASN A 14 8.50 25.00 -0.61
C ASN A 14 7.62 25.79 -1.61
N GLY A 15 6.80 26.73 -1.12
CA GLY A 15 5.97 27.57 -1.98
C GLY A 15 4.68 26.92 -2.50
N ARG A 16 4.41 25.65 -2.13
CA ARG A 16 3.14 24.97 -2.41
C ARG A 16 2.11 25.31 -1.33
N ALA A 17 0.90 25.68 -1.75
CA ALA A 17 -0.25 25.68 -0.86
C ALA A 17 -0.59 24.23 -0.51
N GLY A 18 -0.59 23.88 0.78
CA GLY A 18 -0.97 22.53 1.21
C GLY A 18 -2.41 22.18 0.82
N GLY A 19 -2.69 20.89 0.70
CA GLY A 19 -3.99 20.37 0.27
C GLY A 19 -3.92 19.60 -1.05
N TRP A 20 -5.10 19.38 -1.64
CA TRP A 20 -5.26 18.58 -2.85
C TRP A 20 -4.68 19.27 -4.08
N GLY A 21 -3.92 18.53 -4.87
CA GLY A 21 -3.41 19.02 -6.14
C GLY A 21 -2.43 18.07 -6.80
N VAL A 22 -1.91 18.49 -7.95
CA VAL A 22 -0.89 17.74 -8.70
C VAL A 22 0.46 17.81 -7.99
N GLY A 23 1.09 16.66 -7.78
CA GLY A 23 2.42 16.51 -7.22
C GLY A 23 3.50 16.53 -8.29
N GLN A 24 4.20 15.40 -8.45
CA GLN A 24 5.20 15.24 -9.49
C GLN A 24 4.53 15.05 -10.85
N LYS A 25 5.20 15.53 -11.89
CA LYS A 25 4.86 15.32 -13.30
C LYS A 25 6.12 14.92 -14.06
N THR A 26 6.01 13.92 -14.93
CA THR A 26 7.09 13.37 -15.74
C THR A 26 6.59 13.17 -17.19
N GLY A 27 7.51 13.17 -18.15
CA GLY A 27 7.18 13.06 -19.58
C GLY A 27 6.30 14.20 -20.13
N ASP A 28 5.64 13.90 -21.26
CA ASP A 28 4.89 14.87 -22.06
C ASP A 28 3.38 14.76 -21.82
N ILE A 29 2.89 15.52 -20.84
CA ILE A 29 1.46 15.75 -20.59
C ILE A 29 1.14 17.23 -20.71
N THR A 30 0.14 17.58 -21.52
CA THR A 30 -0.31 18.97 -21.72
C THR A 30 -1.09 19.48 -20.50
N GLN A 31 -1.32 20.80 -20.41
CA GLN A 31 -2.07 21.36 -19.29
C GLN A 31 -3.57 21.03 -19.38
N GLU A 32 -4.08 20.94 -20.61
CA GLU A 32 -5.45 20.56 -20.94
C GLU A 32 -5.70 19.08 -20.58
N GLU A 33 -4.82 18.17 -21.00
CA GLU A 33 -4.89 16.75 -20.62
C GLU A 33 -4.81 16.59 -19.10
N LEU A 34 -3.94 17.35 -18.42
CA LEU A 34 -3.84 17.31 -16.97
C LEU A 34 -5.13 17.76 -16.29
N ALA A 35 -5.74 18.86 -16.75
CA ALA A 35 -6.98 19.38 -16.17
C ALA A 35 -8.16 18.40 -16.36
N GLU A 36 -8.26 17.79 -17.54
CA GLU A 36 -9.25 16.76 -17.86
C GLU A 36 -9.04 15.52 -16.98
N LEU A 37 -7.81 15.00 -16.90
CA LEU A 37 -7.49 13.80 -16.13
C LEU A 37 -7.71 13.96 -14.63
N VAL A 38 -7.47 15.16 -14.09
CA VAL A 38 -7.75 15.46 -12.69
C VAL A 38 -9.25 15.31 -12.37
N SER A 39 -10.16 15.55 -13.31
CA SER A 39 -11.61 15.35 -13.06
C SER A 39 -12.01 13.88 -12.86
N PHE A 40 -11.18 12.93 -13.30
CA PHE A 40 -11.41 11.49 -13.10
C PHE A 40 -10.72 10.94 -11.84
N VAL A 41 -9.94 11.77 -11.13
CA VAL A 41 -9.22 11.35 -9.94
C VAL A 41 -10.20 11.18 -8.76
N PRO A 42 -10.30 9.98 -8.16
CA PRO A 42 -11.15 9.78 -7.01
C PRO A 42 -10.55 10.50 -5.78
N THR A 43 -11.34 11.34 -5.13
CA THR A 43 -10.94 11.98 -3.86
C THR A 43 -11.25 11.12 -2.63
N SER A 44 -11.93 9.98 -2.81
CA SER A 44 -12.16 9.00 -1.75
C SER A 44 -12.13 7.57 -2.30
N LEU A 45 -11.49 6.67 -1.55
CA LEU A 45 -11.55 5.23 -1.75
C LEU A 45 -12.03 4.61 -0.45
N ASN A 46 -13.34 4.37 -0.38
CA ASN A 46 -13.97 3.80 0.80
C ASN A 46 -14.85 2.62 0.38
N ASN A 47 -14.42 1.43 0.78
CA ASN A 47 -15.11 0.16 0.61
C ASN A 47 -15.78 -0.33 1.91
N GLY A 48 -15.87 0.55 2.92
CA GLY A 48 -16.40 0.26 4.26
C GLY A 48 -15.36 -0.29 5.24
N THR A 49 -14.15 -0.62 4.78
CA THR A 49 -13.08 -1.08 5.67
C THR A 49 -12.46 0.11 6.40
N THR A 50 -12.40 0.03 7.73
CA THR A 50 -11.67 1.01 8.53
C THR A 50 -10.18 0.82 8.31
N ILE A 51 -9.52 1.85 7.78
CA ILE A 51 -8.08 1.85 7.56
C ILE A 51 -7.42 2.29 8.87
N PRO A 52 -6.56 1.44 9.49
CA PRO A 52 -5.79 1.86 10.65
C PRO A 52 -4.90 3.06 10.30
N ASP A 53 -4.64 3.96 11.25
CA ASP A 53 -3.71 5.08 11.03
C ASP A 53 -2.27 4.59 10.76
N PHE A 54 -1.91 3.42 11.29
CA PHE A 54 -0.59 2.80 11.17
C PHE A 54 -0.72 1.33 10.75
N PRO A 55 -1.06 1.04 9.49
CA PRO A 55 -1.21 -0.31 8.99
C PRO A 55 0.15 -1.00 8.85
N SER A 56 0.20 -2.30 9.17
CA SER A 56 1.36 -3.15 8.88
C SER A 56 1.60 -3.25 7.36
N ALA A 57 2.78 -3.72 6.95
CA ALA A 57 3.08 -3.92 5.52
C ALA A 57 2.06 -4.85 4.82
N GLN A 58 1.61 -5.89 5.51
CA GLN A 58 0.57 -6.79 5.00
C GLN A 58 -0.78 -6.07 4.88
N GLN A 59 -1.19 -5.34 5.91
CA GLN A 59 -2.44 -4.57 5.89
C GLN A 59 -2.42 -3.51 4.78
N ARG A 60 -1.28 -2.83 4.56
CA ARG A 60 -1.07 -1.88 3.45
C ARG A 60 -1.25 -2.56 2.10
N ALA A 61 -0.68 -3.75 1.93
CA ALA A 61 -0.76 -4.50 0.68
C ALA A 61 -2.20 -4.96 0.36
N GLU A 62 -3.01 -5.17 1.39
CA GLU A 62 -4.42 -5.59 1.29
C GLU A 62 -5.41 -4.42 1.20
N LEU A 63 -4.96 -3.17 1.33
CA LEU A 63 -5.83 -2.02 1.13
C LEU A 63 -6.36 -2.00 -0.31
N VAL A 64 -7.57 -1.46 -0.46
CA VAL A 64 -8.19 -1.29 -1.78
C VAL A 64 -7.24 -0.52 -2.70
N ARG A 65 -6.98 -1.08 -3.88
CA ARG A 65 -6.17 -0.46 -4.93
C ARG A 65 -7.00 -0.39 -6.19
N ARG A 66 -7.53 0.80 -6.48
CA ARG A 66 -8.30 1.05 -7.70
C ARG A 66 -7.33 1.26 -8.84
N THR A 67 -7.27 0.33 -9.78
CA THR A 67 -6.56 0.47 -11.05
C THR A 67 -7.62 0.62 -12.13
N ALA A 68 -7.66 1.78 -12.77
CA ALA A 68 -8.54 2.09 -13.88
C ALA A 68 -7.71 2.27 -15.15
N VAL A 69 -8.09 1.58 -16.22
CA VAL A 69 -7.55 1.73 -17.56
C VAL A 69 -8.68 2.10 -18.51
N PHE A 70 -8.57 3.23 -19.19
CA PHE A 70 -9.64 3.72 -20.07
C PHE A 70 -9.07 4.57 -21.21
N ALA A 71 -9.86 4.72 -22.28
CA ALA A 71 -9.56 5.62 -23.37
C ALA A 71 -10.19 6.99 -23.11
N LEU A 72 -9.47 8.08 -23.43
CA LEU A 72 -10.03 9.44 -23.34
C LEU A 72 -10.99 9.76 -24.48
N THR A 73 -10.79 9.11 -25.62
CA THR A 73 -11.63 9.31 -26.80
C THR A 73 -12.16 7.97 -27.31
N PRO A 74 -13.32 7.95 -27.99
CA PRO A 74 -13.89 6.73 -28.55
C PRO A 74 -12.94 6.02 -29.54
N GLU A 75 -12.03 6.75 -30.17
CA GLU A 75 -11.05 6.24 -31.12
C GLU A 75 -9.92 5.45 -30.46
N ALA A 76 -9.83 5.47 -29.11
CA ALA A 76 -8.84 4.72 -28.32
C ALA A 76 -7.36 4.99 -28.68
N GLU A 77 -7.05 6.18 -29.22
CA GLU A 77 -5.68 6.56 -29.57
C GLU A 77 -4.78 6.74 -28.33
N LYS A 78 -5.39 7.14 -27.21
CA LYS A 78 -4.73 7.39 -25.93
C LYS A 78 -5.38 6.58 -24.83
N TRP A 79 -4.57 5.81 -24.13
CA TRP A 79 -4.97 5.00 -22.99
C TRP A 79 -4.41 5.59 -21.71
N VAL A 80 -5.27 5.73 -20.72
CA VAL A 80 -4.94 6.25 -19.40
C VAL A 80 -4.89 5.09 -18.45
N THR A 81 -3.81 4.96 -17.69
CA THR A 81 -3.75 4.10 -16.51
C THR A 81 -3.74 4.98 -15.27
N MET A 82 -4.77 4.85 -14.45
CA MET A 82 -4.94 5.57 -13.19
C MET A 82 -4.97 4.59 -12.03
N VAL A 83 -3.98 4.67 -11.15
CA VAL A 83 -3.89 3.83 -9.95
C VAL A 83 -4.07 4.69 -8.73
N SER A 84 -5.13 4.44 -7.99
CA SER A 84 -5.48 5.16 -6.76
C SER A 84 -5.42 4.23 -5.57
N VAL A 85 -4.77 4.69 -4.49
CA VAL A 85 -4.64 3.96 -3.22
C VAL A 85 -4.93 4.89 -2.04
N PRO A 86 -5.46 4.36 -0.92
CA PRO A 86 -5.50 5.10 0.32
C PRO A 86 -4.09 5.53 0.76
N ALA A 87 -3.95 6.78 1.16
CA ALA A 87 -2.67 7.41 1.52
C ALA A 87 -2.63 7.91 2.98
N GLY A 88 -3.58 7.48 3.80
CA GLY A 88 -3.67 7.82 5.23
C GLY A 88 -4.31 9.19 5.48
N LEU A 89 -3.70 9.96 6.38
CA LEU A 89 -4.16 11.31 6.74
C LEU A 89 -3.81 12.32 5.64
N ASP A 90 -4.72 13.26 5.41
CA ASP A 90 -4.53 14.38 4.50
C ASP A 90 -3.71 15.50 5.16
N ALA A 91 -3.41 16.56 4.39
CA ALA A 91 -2.64 17.71 4.88
C ALA A 91 -3.30 18.47 6.05
N THR A 92 -4.59 18.23 6.31
CA THR A 92 -5.35 18.82 7.43
C THR A 92 -5.42 17.89 8.64
N GLY A 93 -4.82 16.69 8.55
CA GLY A 93 -4.87 15.66 9.59
C GLY A 93 -6.17 14.86 9.59
N ARG A 94 -7.00 14.95 8.55
CA ARG A 94 -8.23 14.15 8.41
C ARG A 94 -7.93 12.87 7.64
N GLY A 95 -8.53 11.75 8.07
CA GLY A 95 -8.46 10.51 7.31
C GLY A 95 -9.10 10.63 5.93
N GLY A 96 -8.64 9.81 4.98
CA GLY A 96 -9.22 9.74 3.64
C GLY A 96 -8.39 10.40 2.54
N ASN A 97 -7.09 10.61 2.77
CA ASN A 97 -6.19 10.97 1.67
C ASN A 97 -6.12 9.80 0.67
N VAL A 98 -6.10 10.13 -0.61
CA VAL A 98 -5.96 9.19 -1.72
C VAL A 98 -4.80 9.66 -2.55
N PHE A 99 -3.84 8.76 -2.77
CA PHE A 99 -2.76 9.00 -3.71
C PHE A 99 -3.13 8.34 -5.03
N THR A 100 -3.10 9.14 -6.10
CA THR A 100 -3.39 8.69 -7.45
C THR A 100 -2.17 8.92 -8.34
N TYR A 101 -1.64 7.84 -8.89
CA TYR A 101 -0.71 7.86 -10.02
C TYR A 101 -1.51 7.78 -11.32
N THR A 102 -1.19 8.62 -12.30
CA THR A 102 -1.82 8.59 -13.63
C THR A 102 -0.75 8.62 -14.69
N SER A 103 -0.85 7.74 -15.69
CA SER A 103 0.03 7.69 -16.85
C SER A 103 -0.77 7.57 -18.14
N ILE A 104 -0.25 8.17 -19.21
CA ILE A 104 -0.87 8.17 -20.53
C ILE A 104 0.04 7.40 -21.50
N SER A 105 -0.51 6.34 -22.10
CA SER A 105 0.08 5.63 -23.23
C SER A 105 -0.57 6.07 -24.53
N ARG A 106 0.24 6.21 -25.60
CA ARG A 106 -0.19 6.62 -26.94
C ARG A 106 -0.01 5.47 -27.95
N THR A 107 -0.33 4.24 -27.52
CA THR A 107 -0.04 2.99 -28.26
C THR A 107 -1.22 2.44 -29.06
N GLY A 108 -2.38 3.10 -29.08
CA GLY A 108 -3.60 2.61 -29.76
C GLY A 108 -4.29 1.42 -29.09
N THR A 109 -3.56 0.60 -28.34
CA THR A 109 -4.08 -0.51 -27.53
C THR A 109 -3.92 -0.26 -26.03
N PRO A 110 -4.84 -0.79 -25.19
CA PRO A 110 -4.72 -0.69 -23.75
C PRO A 110 -3.52 -1.49 -23.24
N PRO A 111 -2.85 -1.04 -22.16
CA PRO A 111 -1.84 -1.87 -21.52
C PRO A 111 -2.48 -3.15 -20.96
N ALA A 112 -1.83 -4.29 -21.19
CA ALA A 112 -2.28 -5.56 -20.65
C ALA A 112 -2.41 -5.48 -19.11
N PRO A 113 -3.50 -5.99 -18.50
CA PRO A 113 -3.72 -5.86 -17.05
C PRO A 113 -2.57 -6.39 -16.20
N ALA A 114 -1.91 -7.48 -16.62
CA ALA A 114 -0.75 -8.05 -15.92
C ALA A 114 0.47 -7.10 -15.83
N THR A 115 0.54 -6.09 -16.71
CA THR A 115 1.59 -5.06 -16.69
C THR A 115 1.33 -4.00 -15.63
N VAL A 116 0.07 -3.60 -15.44
CA VAL A 116 -0.28 -2.44 -14.60
C VAL A 116 -0.82 -2.82 -13.23
N LEU A 117 -1.52 -3.94 -13.11
CA LEU A 117 -2.11 -4.41 -11.86
C LEU A 117 -1.02 -4.83 -10.89
N PHE A 118 -0.96 -4.14 -9.75
CA PHE A 118 0.03 -4.37 -8.68
C PHE A 118 1.48 -4.33 -9.17
N SER A 119 1.77 -3.58 -10.24
CA SER A 119 3.16 -3.30 -10.63
C SER A 119 3.91 -2.63 -9.47
N PRO A 120 5.17 -3.04 -9.20
CA PRO A 120 6.00 -2.41 -8.19
C PRO A 120 6.47 -1.00 -8.58
N ASP A 121 6.43 -0.65 -9.87
CA ASP A 121 6.78 0.71 -10.34
C ASP A 121 5.76 1.75 -9.88
N VAL A 122 4.50 1.33 -9.68
CA VAL A 122 3.43 2.23 -9.28
C VAL A 122 3.46 2.38 -7.75
N PRO A 123 3.79 3.57 -7.24
CA PRO A 123 3.98 3.75 -5.81
C PRO A 123 2.64 3.71 -5.06
N ALA A 124 2.69 3.21 -3.82
CA ALA A 124 1.56 3.19 -2.90
C ALA A 124 1.93 3.82 -1.54
N PRO A 125 2.19 5.15 -1.51
CA PRO A 125 2.59 5.85 -0.30
C PRO A 125 1.45 5.85 0.73
N PHE A 126 1.80 5.69 2.00
CA PHE A 126 0.86 5.67 3.12
C PHE A 126 1.35 6.57 4.25
N SER A 127 1.27 7.88 4.00
CA SER A 127 1.35 8.99 4.96
C SER A 127 1.57 10.27 4.17
N ILE A 128 1.29 11.43 4.77
CA ILE A 128 1.60 12.71 4.16
C ILE A 128 3.10 12.85 3.82
N TYR A 129 3.99 12.28 4.63
CA TYR A 129 5.44 12.33 4.41
C TYR A 129 5.89 11.47 3.22
N GLU A 130 5.32 10.27 3.07
CA GLU A 130 5.59 9.42 1.90
C GLU A 130 5.01 10.08 0.64
N VAL A 131 3.80 10.64 0.71
CA VAL A 131 3.15 11.35 -0.40
C VAL A 131 3.99 12.55 -0.86
N ASP A 132 4.57 13.34 0.05
CA ASP A 132 5.38 14.50 -0.31
C ASP A 132 6.70 14.16 -1.00
N LYS A 133 7.25 12.97 -0.74
CA LYS A 133 8.59 12.55 -1.22
C LYS A 133 8.52 11.56 -2.38
N VAL A 134 7.36 10.98 -2.62
CA VAL A 134 7.16 9.92 -3.62
C VAL A 134 7.71 10.36 -4.98
N GLN A 135 8.50 9.46 -5.59
CA GLN A 135 8.92 9.61 -6.97
C GLN A 135 8.01 8.75 -7.84
N ILE A 136 7.51 9.31 -8.94
CA ILE A 136 6.71 8.56 -9.90
C ILE A 136 7.52 8.22 -11.15
N PRO A 137 7.34 7.03 -11.73
CA PRO A 137 7.92 6.71 -13.03
C PRO A 137 7.20 7.47 -14.15
N GLU A 138 7.85 7.61 -15.31
CA GLU A 138 7.19 8.12 -16.53
C GLU A 138 6.31 7.04 -17.18
N GLU A 139 6.74 5.79 -17.13
CA GLU A 139 6.05 4.63 -17.66
C GLU A 139 6.14 3.43 -16.69
N ILE A 140 5.19 2.50 -16.79
CA ILE A 140 5.20 1.25 -16.03
C ILE A 140 5.93 0.19 -16.87
N SER A 141 7.08 -0.30 -16.37
CA SER A 141 7.88 -1.30 -17.08
C SER A 141 7.95 -2.63 -16.33
N ALA A 142 7.99 -2.60 -15.00
CA ALA A 142 8.06 -3.78 -14.16
C ALA A 142 6.69 -4.47 -14.08
N ARG A 143 6.70 -5.80 -14.24
CA ARG A 143 5.50 -6.62 -14.23
C ARG A 143 5.04 -6.89 -12.79
N GLY A 144 3.72 -6.85 -12.58
CA GLY A 144 3.12 -7.23 -11.32
C GLY A 144 3.04 -8.76 -11.13
N PRO A 145 2.60 -9.21 -9.95
CA PRO A 145 2.44 -10.64 -9.64
C PRO A 145 1.46 -11.39 -10.58
N LEU A 146 0.54 -10.68 -11.22
CA LEU A 146 -0.48 -11.26 -12.10
C LEU A 146 0.04 -11.68 -13.48
N HIS A 147 1.33 -11.50 -13.75
CA HIS A 147 1.97 -12.09 -14.93
C HIS A 147 2.16 -13.62 -14.81
N SER A 148 2.04 -14.18 -13.60
CA SER A 148 2.19 -15.61 -13.35
C SER A 148 0.93 -16.38 -13.72
N ASP A 149 0.99 -17.19 -14.78
CA ASP A 149 -0.12 -18.07 -15.19
C ASP A 149 -0.54 -19.03 -14.06
N VAL A 150 0.41 -19.55 -13.29
CA VAL A 150 0.12 -20.47 -12.18
C VAL A 150 -0.80 -19.84 -11.13
N LEU A 151 -0.63 -18.56 -10.83
CA LEU A 151 -1.45 -17.87 -9.83
C LEU A 151 -2.90 -17.74 -10.31
N LEU A 152 -3.08 -17.48 -11.61
CA LEU A 152 -4.40 -17.37 -12.22
C LEU A 152 -5.06 -18.74 -12.38
N GLU A 153 -4.32 -19.77 -12.77
CA GLU A 153 -4.86 -21.13 -12.85
C GLU A 153 -5.28 -21.65 -11.47
N GLU A 154 -4.49 -21.46 -10.42
CA GLU A 154 -4.88 -21.85 -9.05
C GLU A 154 -6.11 -21.08 -8.56
N PHE A 155 -6.19 -19.78 -8.87
CA PHE A 155 -7.39 -18.98 -8.57
C PHE A 155 -8.64 -19.53 -9.29
N LEU A 156 -8.52 -19.86 -10.57
CA LEU A 156 -9.62 -20.41 -11.37
C LEU A 156 -9.96 -21.85 -10.98
N ASP A 157 -8.99 -22.64 -10.56
CA ASP A 157 -9.17 -23.99 -10.02
C ASP A 157 -9.92 -23.98 -8.67
N GLY A 158 -10.02 -22.81 -8.04
CA GLY A 158 -10.78 -22.59 -6.82
C GLY A 158 -9.98 -22.84 -5.54
N GLU A 159 -8.66 -23.00 -5.63
CA GLU A 159 -7.79 -23.25 -4.48
C GLU A 159 -6.34 -22.84 -4.75
N PHE A 160 -5.74 -22.08 -3.83
CA PHE A 160 -4.30 -21.82 -3.82
C PHE A 160 -3.55 -22.94 -3.11
N ARG A 161 -2.59 -23.58 -3.78
CA ARG A 161 -1.87 -24.74 -3.23
C ARG A 161 -0.90 -24.35 -2.11
N HIS A 162 -0.39 -23.13 -2.16
CA HIS A 162 0.59 -22.60 -1.21
C HIS A 162 0.19 -21.17 -0.75
N PRO A 163 -0.85 -21.03 0.08
CA PRO A 163 -1.37 -19.71 0.48
C PRO A 163 -0.30 -18.83 1.17
N ASP A 164 0.62 -19.42 1.94
CA ASP A 164 1.69 -18.69 2.62
C ASP A 164 2.69 -18.02 1.67
N LYS A 165 2.79 -18.53 0.43
CA LYS A 165 3.70 -18.02 -0.62
C LYS A 165 3.02 -17.01 -1.54
N LEU A 166 1.73 -16.72 -1.34
CA LEU A 166 1.03 -15.76 -2.18
C LEU A 166 1.66 -14.36 -2.04
N PRO A 167 1.68 -13.58 -3.14
CA PRO A 167 2.01 -12.16 -3.07
C PRO A 167 1.16 -11.46 -2.01
N ALA A 168 1.76 -10.51 -1.29
CA ALA A 168 1.12 -9.86 -0.14
C ALA A 168 -0.32 -9.39 -0.41
N PRO A 169 -0.66 -8.75 -1.54
CA PRO A 169 -2.04 -8.31 -1.81
C PRO A 169 -3.08 -9.43 -1.90
N PHE A 170 -2.65 -10.68 -2.16
CA PHE A 170 -3.55 -11.81 -2.42
C PHE A 170 -3.62 -12.82 -1.28
N LYS A 171 -2.88 -12.62 -0.18
CA LYS A 171 -2.87 -13.58 0.94
C LYS A 171 -4.24 -13.76 1.62
N ALA A 172 -5.06 -12.71 1.64
CA ALA A 172 -6.42 -12.75 2.18
C ALA A 172 -7.48 -13.22 1.17
N VAL A 173 -7.09 -13.58 -0.05
CA VAL A 173 -8.04 -14.02 -1.08
C VAL A 173 -8.49 -15.45 -0.83
N SER A 174 -9.80 -15.64 -0.81
CA SER A 174 -10.44 -16.97 -0.84
C SER A 174 -11.15 -17.14 -2.18
N PRO A 175 -10.63 -17.95 -3.11
CA PRO A 175 -11.25 -18.16 -4.42
C PRO A 175 -12.60 -18.88 -4.30
N ASN A 176 -13.43 -18.75 -5.35
CA ASN A 176 -14.66 -19.54 -5.45
C ASN A 176 -14.27 -21.02 -5.70
N PRO A 177 -14.76 -21.98 -4.90
CA PRO A 177 -14.30 -23.38 -4.97
C PRO A 177 -14.83 -24.15 -6.20
N ASN A 178 -15.62 -23.54 -7.07
CA ASN A 178 -16.19 -24.20 -8.25
C ASN A 178 -15.39 -23.87 -9.53
N PRO A 179 -14.43 -24.72 -9.94
CA PRO A 179 -13.56 -24.43 -11.09
C PRO A 179 -14.32 -24.33 -12.41
N THR A 180 -15.36 -25.16 -12.59
CA THR A 180 -16.20 -25.13 -13.79
C THR A 180 -16.94 -23.80 -13.89
N PHE A 181 -17.49 -23.31 -12.78
CA PHE A 181 -18.16 -22.00 -12.75
C PHE A 181 -17.16 -20.87 -13.02
N ASN A 182 -15.98 -20.89 -12.38
CA ASN A 182 -14.98 -19.85 -12.55
C ASN A 182 -14.56 -19.70 -14.01
N ARG A 183 -14.22 -20.80 -14.68
CA ARG A 183 -13.82 -20.81 -16.09
C ARG A 183 -14.97 -20.39 -17.01
N ALA A 184 -16.19 -20.85 -16.76
CA ALA A 184 -17.37 -20.44 -17.52
C ALA A 184 -17.67 -18.93 -17.34
N MET A 185 -17.43 -18.38 -16.14
CA MET A 185 -17.61 -16.95 -15.88
C MET A 185 -16.59 -16.10 -16.64
N VAL A 186 -15.30 -16.49 -16.61
CA VAL A 186 -14.25 -15.81 -17.40
C VAL A 186 -14.61 -15.82 -18.88
N SER A 187 -15.03 -16.98 -19.40
CA SER A 187 -15.41 -17.14 -20.80
C SER A 187 -16.61 -16.29 -21.20
N ALA A 188 -17.66 -16.29 -20.39
CA ALA A 188 -18.83 -15.44 -20.64
C ALA A 188 -18.50 -13.95 -20.58
N MET A 189 -17.63 -13.51 -19.66
CA MET A 189 -17.17 -12.12 -19.61
C MET A 189 -16.34 -11.76 -20.86
N ALA A 190 -15.44 -12.66 -21.30
CA ALA A 190 -14.63 -12.47 -22.50
C ALA A 190 -15.51 -12.36 -23.76
N THR A 191 -16.54 -13.20 -23.90
CA THR A 191 -17.53 -13.12 -24.99
C THR A 191 -18.19 -11.75 -25.08
N VAL A 192 -18.58 -11.15 -23.94
CA VAL A 192 -19.15 -9.81 -23.93
C VAL A 192 -18.10 -8.76 -24.31
N LEU A 193 -16.88 -8.86 -23.80
CA LEU A 193 -15.81 -7.88 -24.03
C LEU A 193 -15.23 -7.90 -25.45
N ASN A 194 -15.32 -9.04 -26.14
CA ASN A 194 -14.98 -9.18 -27.56
C ASN A 194 -15.99 -8.50 -28.48
N SER A 195 -17.17 -8.12 -27.97
CA SER A 195 -18.14 -7.37 -28.74
C SER A 195 -17.86 -5.86 -28.69
N ARG A 196 -18.16 -5.16 -29.80
CA ARG A 196 -18.08 -3.68 -29.81
C ARG A 196 -19.04 -3.08 -28.79
N ASN A 197 -18.51 -2.19 -27.96
CA ASN A 197 -19.17 -1.54 -26.83
C ASN A 197 -19.64 -2.51 -25.75
N GLY A 198 -19.01 -3.68 -25.64
CA GLY A 198 -19.27 -4.64 -24.57
C GLY A 198 -18.99 -4.02 -23.20
N LEU A 199 -19.99 -4.04 -22.32
CA LEU A 199 -19.87 -3.54 -20.95
C LEU A 199 -20.15 -4.67 -19.96
N VAL A 200 -19.10 -5.10 -19.25
CA VAL A 200 -19.17 -6.07 -18.17
C VAL A 200 -19.16 -5.34 -16.83
N VAL A 201 -20.12 -5.65 -15.97
CA VAL A 201 -20.09 -5.24 -14.56
C VAL A 201 -19.98 -6.50 -13.70
N LEU A 202 -18.87 -6.68 -13.01
CA LEU A 202 -18.64 -7.82 -12.13
C LEU A 202 -18.85 -7.42 -10.67
N VAL A 203 -19.76 -8.10 -9.99
CA VAL A 203 -19.94 -8.00 -8.54
C VAL A 203 -19.06 -9.04 -7.86
N ALA A 204 -17.92 -8.60 -7.32
CA ALA A 204 -16.93 -9.47 -6.68
C ALA A 204 -16.20 -8.74 -5.54
N PRO A 205 -15.69 -9.47 -4.52
CA PRO A 205 -14.86 -8.88 -3.47
C PRO A 205 -13.66 -8.09 -4.04
N ASP A 206 -13.36 -6.93 -3.47
CA ASP A 206 -12.31 -6.02 -3.96
C ASP A 206 -10.94 -6.70 -4.11
N ASN A 207 -10.60 -7.59 -3.18
CA ASN A 207 -9.34 -8.33 -3.18
C ASN A 207 -9.24 -9.39 -4.30
N GLN A 208 -10.35 -9.73 -4.95
CA GLN A 208 -10.41 -10.64 -6.11
C GLN A 208 -10.47 -9.91 -7.46
N ALA A 209 -10.83 -8.62 -7.47
CA ALA A 209 -11.10 -7.86 -8.68
C ALA A 209 -9.98 -7.98 -9.74
N ALA A 210 -8.74 -7.82 -9.30
CA ALA A 210 -7.58 -7.88 -10.19
C ALA A 210 -7.32 -9.27 -10.77
N LEU A 211 -7.61 -10.34 -10.01
CA LEU A 211 -7.47 -11.72 -10.48
C LEU A 211 -8.51 -12.04 -11.57
N TRP A 212 -9.76 -11.60 -11.38
CA TRP A 212 -10.81 -11.76 -12.39
C TRP A 212 -10.49 -10.99 -13.67
N ILE A 213 -10.08 -9.71 -13.57
CA ILE A 213 -9.69 -8.90 -14.73
C ILE A 213 -8.52 -9.54 -15.49
N ALA A 214 -7.49 -9.98 -14.77
CA ALA A 214 -6.31 -10.61 -15.40
C ALA A 214 -6.66 -11.95 -16.08
N ALA A 215 -7.52 -12.76 -15.46
CA ALA A 215 -8.01 -14.00 -16.07
C ALA A 215 -8.82 -13.73 -17.34
N THR A 216 -9.75 -12.78 -17.30
CA THR A 216 -10.56 -12.39 -18.47
C THR A 216 -9.72 -11.79 -19.59
N ALA A 217 -8.70 -11.00 -19.27
CA ALA A 217 -7.79 -10.46 -20.28
C ALA A 217 -6.95 -11.54 -20.98
N ARG A 218 -6.61 -12.64 -20.29
CA ARG A 218 -5.96 -13.79 -20.96
C ARG A 218 -6.87 -14.42 -22.01
N GLU A 219 -8.18 -14.43 -21.78
CA GLU A 219 -9.15 -15.02 -22.72
C GLU A 219 -9.57 -14.06 -23.85
N VAL A 220 -9.62 -12.74 -23.59
CA VAL A 220 -9.86 -11.72 -24.63
C VAL A 220 -8.68 -11.61 -25.61
N GLY A 221 -7.43 -11.63 -25.14
CA GLY A 221 -6.25 -11.57 -25.99
C GLY A 221 -5.73 -10.15 -26.25
N GLU A 222 -5.13 -9.93 -27.43
CA GLU A 222 -4.31 -8.74 -27.72
C GLU A 222 -5.10 -7.42 -27.84
N ASP A 223 -6.37 -7.48 -28.23
CA ASP A 223 -7.23 -6.28 -28.36
C ASP A 223 -7.46 -5.61 -27.01
N GLY A 224 -7.48 -6.41 -25.93
CA GLY A 224 -7.69 -5.96 -24.56
C GLY A 224 -9.02 -5.23 -24.36
N PHE A 225 -9.16 -4.58 -23.21
CA PHE A 225 -10.33 -3.79 -22.84
C PHE A 225 -9.95 -2.76 -21.79
N GLY A 226 -10.76 -1.70 -21.66
CA GLY A 226 -10.65 -0.79 -20.52
C GLY A 226 -11.25 -1.44 -19.27
N PHE A 227 -10.72 -1.13 -18.09
CA PHE A 227 -11.22 -1.75 -16.87
C PHE A 227 -11.12 -0.85 -15.65
N SER A 228 -11.84 -1.20 -14.59
CA SER A 228 -11.59 -0.67 -13.25
C SER A 228 -11.74 -1.77 -12.20
N THR A 229 -10.75 -1.89 -11.32
CA THR A 229 -10.79 -2.89 -10.22
C THR A 229 -11.73 -2.52 -9.08
N PHE A 230 -12.25 -1.29 -9.06
CA PHE A 230 -13.16 -0.84 -8.00
C PHE A 230 -13.99 0.36 -8.46
N GLU A 231 -15.31 0.19 -8.49
CA GLU A 231 -16.28 1.26 -8.68
C GLU A 231 -17.43 1.17 -7.68
N LYS A 232 -17.94 2.33 -7.26
CA LYS A 232 -19.24 2.41 -6.59
C LYS A 232 -20.34 2.50 -7.64
N ALA A 233 -21.55 2.06 -7.31
CA ALA A 233 -22.66 2.09 -8.26
C ALA A 233 -22.90 3.49 -8.85
N ALA A 234 -22.80 4.54 -8.01
CA ALA A 234 -22.96 5.93 -8.43
C ALA A 234 -21.86 6.45 -9.38
N ALA A 235 -20.65 5.87 -9.35
CA ALA A 235 -19.52 6.34 -10.14
C ALA A 235 -19.45 5.69 -11.54
N ILE A 236 -20.21 4.62 -11.78
CA ILE A 236 -20.19 3.88 -13.05
C ILE A 236 -20.52 4.77 -14.25
N ASN A 237 -21.51 5.66 -14.10
CA ASN A 237 -21.94 6.55 -15.18
C ASN A 237 -20.96 7.72 -15.44
N GLU A 238 -20.04 7.96 -14.53
CA GLU A 238 -18.98 8.97 -14.66
C GLU A 238 -17.68 8.38 -15.23
N PHE A 239 -17.59 7.05 -15.30
CA PHE A 239 -16.42 6.35 -15.81
C PHE A 239 -16.34 6.47 -17.34
N PRO A 240 -15.19 6.87 -17.91
CA PRO A 240 -15.00 6.88 -19.36
C PRO A 240 -15.03 5.46 -19.93
N LEU A 241 -16.10 5.15 -20.67
CA LEU A 241 -16.22 3.86 -21.35
C LEU A 241 -15.35 3.84 -22.60
N SER A 242 -14.52 2.81 -22.73
CA SER A 242 -13.78 2.49 -23.95
C SER A 242 -14.60 1.62 -24.90
N THR A 243 -13.99 1.19 -26.01
CA THR A 243 -14.58 0.25 -27.00
C THR A 243 -15.16 -1.00 -26.38
N SER A 244 -14.57 -1.54 -25.32
CA SER A 244 -15.19 -2.48 -24.40
C SER A 244 -14.64 -2.20 -23.01
N THR A 245 -15.44 -2.44 -21.97
CA THR A 245 -15.09 -2.06 -20.60
C THR A 245 -15.55 -3.10 -19.58
N MET A 246 -14.68 -3.41 -18.60
CA MET A 246 -15.00 -4.25 -17.45
C MET A 246 -14.87 -3.46 -16.13
N LEU A 247 -15.96 -3.32 -15.40
CA LEU A 247 -15.99 -2.62 -14.11
C LEU A 247 -16.26 -3.60 -12.98
N VAL A 248 -15.46 -3.55 -11.91
CA VAL A 248 -15.69 -4.38 -10.72
C VAL A 248 -16.32 -3.54 -9.62
N VAL A 249 -17.41 -4.06 -9.04
CA VAL A 249 -18.20 -3.43 -8.00
C VAL A 249 -18.19 -4.34 -6.76
N PRO A 250 -17.94 -3.84 -5.54
CA PRO A 250 -18.00 -4.65 -4.34
C PRO A 250 -19.40 -5.22 -4.09
N PRO A 251 -19.54 -6.37 -3.41
CA PRO A 251 -20.84 -6.94 -3.07
C PRO A 251 -21.72 -5.99 -2.22
N SER A 252 -21.10 -5.09 -1.44
CA SER A 252 -21.81 -4.07 -0.65
C SER A 252 -22.57 -3.05 -1.49
N GLU A 253 -22.20 -2.87 -2.76
CA GLU A 253 -22.86 -1.94 -3.70
C GLU A 253 -23.88 -2.65 -4.61
N LYS A 254 -24.03 -3.98 -4.52
CA LYS A 254 -24.93 -4.80 -5.36
C LYS A 254 -26.37 -4.28 -5.38
N GLN A 255 -26.92 -3.91 -4.21
CA GLN A 255 -28.29 -3.39 -4.13
C GLN A 255 -28.43 -2.05 -4.86
N ARG A 256 -27.46 -1.14 -4.69
CA ARG A 256 -27.47 0.17 -5.37
C ARG A 256 -27.26 0.02 -6.87
N LEU A 257 -26.45 -0.96 -7.28
CA LEU A 257 -26.23 -1.27 -8.68
C LEU A 257 -27.53 -1.64 -9.40
N ALA A 258 -28.39 -2.45 -8.77
CA ALA A 258 -29.68 -2.84 -9.32
C ALA A 258 -30.66 -1.65 -9.51
N GLU A 259 -30.49 -0.59 -8.72
CA GLU A 259 -31.29 0.64 -8.80
C GLU A 259 -30.68 1.68 -9.76
N THR A 260 -29.43 1.47 -10.19
CA THR A 260 -28.69 2.41 -11.03
C THR A 260 -28.97 2.15 -12.50
N ALA A 261 -29.50 3.16 -13.19
CA ALA A 261 -29.62 3.11 -14.65
C ALA A 261 -28.24 3.31 -15.28
N ILE A 262 -27.69 2.25 -15.88
CA ILE A 262 -26.39 2.24 -16.55
C ILE A 262 -26.61 2.23 -18.07
N PRO A 263 -26.06 3.19 -18.83
CA PRO A 263 -26.14 3.20 -20.29
C PRO A 263 -25.28 2.09 -20.89
N GLY A 264 -25.56 1.70 -22.15
CA GLY A 264 -24.73 0.73 -22.87
C GLY A 264 -25.09 -0.75 -22.66
N ASN A 265 -26.26 -1.04 -22.06
CA ASN A 265 -26.77 -2.41 -21.84
C ASN A 265 -25.74 -3.32 -21.13
N PRO A 266 -25.35 -2.98 -19.88
CA PRO A 266 -24.35 -3.75 -19.16
C PRO A 266 -24.81 -5.20 -18.94
N VAL A 267 -23.87 -6.13 -19.04
CA VAL A 267 -24.06 -7.51 -18.59
C VAL A 267 -23.48 -7.62 -17.19
N VAL A 268 -24.34 -7.87 -16.20
CA VAL A 268 -23.96 -7.97 -14.79
C VAL A 268 -23.66 -9.42 -14.44
N PHE A 269 -22.47 -9.67 -13.90
CA PHE A 269 -22.03 -10.96 -13.38
C PHE A 269 -21.89 -10.86 -11.86
N ALA A 270 -22.25 -11.93 -11.14
CA ALA A 270 -22.05 -12.00 -9.69
C ALA A 270 -21.61 -13.40 -9.28
N LEU A 271 -20.71 -13.49 -8.30
CA LEU A 271 -20.13 -14.77 -7.86
C LEU A 271 -21.14 -15.70 -7.18
N ASP A 272 -22.26 -15.15 -6.70
CA ASP A 272 -23.32 -15.83 -5.96
C ASP A 272 -24.58 -16.12 -6.81
N GLU A 273 -24.54 -15.84 -8.11
CA GLU A 273 -25.68 -15.99 -9.03
C GLU A 273 -25.36 -16.90 -10.23
N ALA A 274 -26.40 -17.32 -10.93
CA ALA A 274 -26.23 -18.03 -12.20
C ALA A 274 -25.64 -17.08 -13.26
N LEU A 275 -24.87 -17.64 -14.20
CA LEU A 275 -24.30 -16.86 -15.30
C LEU A 275 -25.43 -16.24 -16.14
N PRO A 276 -25.30 -14.96 -16.53
CA PRO A 276 -26.25 -14.31 -17.43
C PRO A 276 -26.19 -14.96 -18.83
N ASP A 277 -27.29 -14.86 -19.56
CA ASP A 277 -27.35 -15.31 -20.96
C ASP A 277 -26.55 -14.36 -21.86
N VAL A 278 -25.47 -14.87 -22.46
CA VAL A 278 -24.60 -14.13 -23.38
C VAL A 278 -24.76 -14.57 -24.83
N SER A 279 -25.75 -15.41 -25.15
CA SER A 279 -25.95 -15.98 -26.50
C SER A 279 -26.10 -14.92 -27.60
N ALA A 280 -26.65 -13.74 -27.27
CA ALA A 280 -26.79 -12.62 -28.21
C ALA A 280 -25.44 -12.03 -28.64
N TYR A 281 -24.41 -12.13 -27.79
CA TYR A 281 -23.05 -11.68 -28.09
C TYR A 281 -22.29 -12.73 -28.90
N GLU A 282 -22.52 -14.02 -28.63
CA GLU A 282 -21.95 -15.12 -29.41
C GLU A 282 -22.40 -15.07 -30.88
N ALA A 283 -23.70 -14.85 -31.12
CA ALA A 283 -24.25 -14.73 -32.46
C ALA A 283 -23.64 -13.54 -33.24
N ARG A 284 -23.47 -12.39 -32.58
CA ARG A 284 -22.84 -11.21 -33.19
C ARG A 284 -21.37 -11.43 -33.48
N ALA A 285 -20.64 -12.07 -32.58
CA ALA A 285 -19.23 -12.42 -32.80
C ALA A 285 -19.06 -13.34 -34.01
N ALA A 286 -19.98 -14.30 -34.20
CA ALA A 286 -19.98 -15.17 -35.38
C ALA A 286 -20.27 -14.39 -36.68
N GLU A 287 -21.24 -13.47 -36.67
CA GLU A 287 -21.55 -12.60 -37.81
C GLU A 287 -20.38 -11.66 -38.17
N GLU A 288 -19.72 -11.07 -37.16
CA GLU A 288 -18.56 -10.19 -37.37
C GLU A 288 -17.33 -10.97 -37.89
N ALA A 289 -17.10 -12.19 -37.40
CA ALA A 289 -16.05 -13.07 -37.90
C ALA A 289 -16.30 -13.52 -39.36
N GLU A 290 -17.56 -13.79 -39.72
CA GLU A 290 -17.95 -14.16 -41.10
C GLU A 290 -17.85 -12.96 -42.06
N ALA A 291 -18.09 -11.73 -41.58
CA ALA A 291 -17.94 -10.50 -42.37
C ALA A 291 -16.46 -10.07 -42.59
N VAL A 292 -15.54 -10.49 -41.71
CA VAL A 292 -14.10 -10.20 -41.83
C VAL A 292 -13.35 -11.31 -42.59
N ALA A 293 -13.99 -12.46 -42.84
CA ALA A 293 -13.41 -13.50 -43.68
C ALA A 293 -13.18 -12.97 -45.11
N PRO A 294 -11.95 -13.08 -45.66
CA PRO A 294 -11.70 -12.67 -47.04
C PRO A 294 -12.58 -13.50 -47.98
N GLU A 295 -13.28 -12.84 -48.91
CA GLU A 295 -13.99 -13.52 -49.98
C GLU A 295 -13.06 -14.58 -50.60
N PRO A 296 -13.51 -15.83 -50.79
CA PRO A 296 -12.69 -16.83 -51.43
C PRO A 296 -12.40 -16.35 -52.84
N GLN A 297 -11.16 -15.92 -53.10
CA GLN A 297 -10.67 -15.76 -54.45
C GLN A 297 -10.85 -17.11 -55.14
N GLU A 298 -11.71 -17.14 -56.16
CA GLU A 298 -11.82 -18.26 -57.08
C GLU A 298 -10.46 -18.47 -57.75
N GLU A 299 -9.64 -19.31 -57.12
CA GLU A 299 -8.33 -19.68 -57.65
C GLU A 299 -8.58 -20.66 -58.81
N GLN A 300 -8.48 -20.12 -60.02
CA GLN A 300 -8.46 -20.88 -61.26
C GLN A 300 -7.39 -21.97 -61.16
N ALA A 301 -7.84 -23.22 -61.24
CA ALA A 301 -6.99 -24.38 -61.33
C ALA A 301 -6.16 -24.34 -62.62
N GLU A 302 -4.86 -24.07 -62.51
CA GLU A 302 -3.88 -24.55 -63.48
C GLU A 302 -2.87 -25.48 -62.82
N LEU A 303 -2.82 -26.69 -63.38
CA LEU A 303 -1.93 -27.79 -63.03
C LEU A 303 -0.45 -27.42 -63.24
N GLY A 304 0.35 -27.54 -62.19
CA GLY A 304 1.81 -27.50 -62.25
C GLY A 304 2.42 -28.44 -61.21
N ALA A 305 3.07 -29.49 -61.68
CA ALA A 305 3.52 -30.63 -60.89
C ALA A 305 4.77 -30.36 -60.02
N ALA A 306 4.77 -31.05 -58.87
CA ALA A 306 5.91 -31.68 -58.18
C ALA A 306 7.09 -30.81 -57.69
N ALA A 307 7.20 -30.71 -56.36
CA ALA A 307 8.42 -31.11 -55.64
C ALA A 307 8.12 -31.33 -54.15
N SER A 308 8.38 -32.55 -53.69
CA SER A 308 8.40 -32.98 -52.30
C SER A 308 9.59 -32.37 -51.56
N SER A 309 9.34 -31.73 -50.42
CA SER A 309 10.35 -31.50 -49.38
C SER A 309 9.71 -31.59 -47.99
N THR A 310 10.25 -32.55 -47.23
CA THR A 310 10.04 -32.90 -45.82
C THR A 310 10.08 -31.69 -44.88
N PRO A 311 9.25 -31.63 -43.82
CA PRO A 311 9.35 -30.55 -42.84
C PRO A 311 10.52 -30.79 -41.88
N GLU A 312 11.44 -29.83 -41.83
CA GLU A 312 12.47 -29.72 -40.79
C GLU A 312 11.82 -29.44 -39.43
N GLN A 313 12.25 -30.21 -38.43
CA GLN A 313 11.91 -30.03 -37.02
C GLN A 313 12.40 -28.67 -36.54
N ALA A 314 11.47 -27.75 -36.29
CA ALA A 314 11.73 -26.59 -35.45
C ALA A 314 11.68 -27.05 -33.99
N THR A 315 12.85 -27.04 -33.37
CA THR A 315 13.13 -27.32 -31.97
C THR A 315 12.24 -26.49 -31.04
N THR A 316 11.45 -27.17 -30.22
CA THR A 316 10.86 -26.63 -29.00
C THR A 316 11.97 -26.17 -28.05
N PRO A 317 11.94 -24.95 -27.50
CA PRO A 317 12.73 -24.65 -26.32
C PRO A 317 12.10 -25.37 -25.14
N SER A 318 12.84 -26.36 -24.62
CA SER A 318 12.58 -27.00 -23.33
C SER A 318 12.52 -25.92 -22.24
N PHE A 319 11.35 -25.74 -21.65
CA PHE A 319 11.14 -24.85 -20.50
C PHE A 319 11.68 -25.56 -19.25
N ASP A 320 12.57 -24.89 -18.52
CA ASP A 320 13.22 -25.43 -17.33
C ASP A 320 12.28 -25.28 -16.13
N ASP A 321 11.66 -26.40 -15.75
CA ASP A 321 10.89 -26.59 -14.51
C ASP A 321 11.85 -26.62 -13.30
N SER A 322 12.12 -25.48 -12.68
CA SER A 322 12.79 -25.44 -11.39
C SER A 322 12.43 -24.22 -10.54
N TRP A 323 11.23 -24.26 -9.94
CA TRP A 323 11.03 -23.62 -8.63
C TRP A 323 11.59 -24.56 -7.55
N GLY A 324 12.91 -24.55 -7.39
CA GLY A 324 13.53 -25.44 -6.41
C GLY A 324 15.05 -25.52 -6.36
N LYS A 325 15.80 -24.48 -6.74
CA LYS A 325 17.21 -24.25 -6.34
C LYS A 325 17.77 -22.94 -6.93
N ASP A 326 17.72 -21.87 -6.13
CA ASP A 326 18.84 -20.94 -5.84
C ASP A 326 18.28 -19.63 -5.23
N PRO A 327 18.69 -19.23 -4.01
CA PRO A 327 18.24 -18.01 -3.35
C PRO A 327 19.19 -16.83 -3.64
N ALA A 328 19.41 -16.51 -4.90
CA ALA A 328 20.32 -15.42 -5.26
C ALA A 328 19.98 -14.79 -6.62
N ASP A 329 18.78 -14.21 -6.77
CA ASP A 329 18.57 -13.12 -7.74
C ASP A 329 17.37 -12.22 -7.43
N PHE A 330 17.25 -11.81 -6.16
CA PHE A 330 16.48 -10.64 -5.78
C PHE A 330 17.44 -9.65 -5.09
N GLY A 331 18.02 -8.77 -5.90
CA GLY A 331 18.62 -7.49 -5.51
C GLY A 331 19.50 -7.50 -4.25
N ALA A 332 20.73 -7.99 -4.36
CA ALA A 332 21.81 -7.58 -3.46
C ALA A 332 22.32 -6.17 -3.85
N PRO A 333 22.79 -5.36 -2.89
CA PRO A 333 23.09 -3.95 -3.10
C PRO A 333 24.30 -3.76 -4.02
N LEU A 334 24.19 -2.81 -4.96
CA LEU A 334 25.33 -2.31 -5.70
C LEU A 334 26.39 -1.80 -4.73
N THR A 335 27.58 -2.42 -4.82
CA THR A 335 28.79 -2.07 -4.11
C THR A 335 29.20 -0.62 -4.31
N GLU A 336 29.76 -0.08 -3.24
CA GLU A 336 30.23 1.27 -3.01
C GLU A 336 30.97 1.92 -4.20
N SER A 337 30.45 3.06 -4.61
CA SER A 337 31.24 4.18 -5.11
C SER A 337 30.53 5.46 -4.66
N SER A 338 30.78 5.81 -3.39
CA SER A 338 30.23 7.01 -2.76
C SER A 338 30.67 8.27 -3.50
N PRO A 339 29.75 9.13 -3.98
CA PRO A 339 30.07 10.48 -4.42
C PRO A 339 30.38 11.44 -3.25
N PHE A 340 30.35 10.95 -2.00
CA PHE A 340 30.54 11.76 -0.78
C PHE A 340 31.94 11.61 -0.17
N ALA A 341 32.97 11.36 -0.99
CA ALA A 341 34.34 11.59 -0.56
C ALA A 341 34.57 13.10 -0.42
N ALA A 342 34.78 13.55 0.81
CA ALA A 342 35.00 14.94 1.17
C ALA A 342 36.11 15.57 0.32
N SER A 343 35.74 16.58 -0.48
CA SER A 343 36.69 17.60 -0.93
C SER A 343 36.59 18.77 0.03
N ALA A 344 37.63 18.90 0.84
CA ALA A 344 37.89 20.09 1.64
C ALA A 344 38.17 21.28 0.71
N GLU A 345 37.98 22.48 1.28
CA GLU A 345 38.30 23.81 0.77
C GLU A 345 37.21 24.53 -0.06
N SER A 346 36.53 25.48 0.59
CA SER A 346 36.64 26.90 0.18
C SER A 346 35.98 27.86 1.20
N PRO A 347 36.40 29.15 1.22
CA PRO A 347 36.27 30.05 2.37
C PRO A 347 35.10 31.05 2.28
N ALA A 348 34.75 31.59 3.46
CA ALA A 348 34.29 32.94 3.78
C ALA A 348 33.22 33.64 2.91
N GLY A 349 32.10 34.00 3.55
CA GLY A 349 31.26 35.11 3.11
C GLY A 349 29.83 35.11 3.66
N PHE A 350 29.64 35.60 4.89
CA PHE A 350 28.33 36.17 5.30
C PHE A 350 28.06 37.44 4.50
N PRO A 351 26.79 37.76 4.16
CA PRO A 351 26.10 38.86 4.86
C PRO A 351 24.57 38.61 4.98
N PRO A 352 23.74 39.56 5.47
CA PRO A 352 23.08 39.44 6.75
C PRO A 352 21.56 39.16 6.65
N ASN A 353 21.02 38.70 7.76
CA ASN A 353 19.59 38.60 8.03
C ASN A 353 19.00 40.00 8.28
N PRO A 354 17.85 40.37 7.69
CA PRO A 354 17.04 41.46 8.22
C PRO A 354 15.66 40.91 8.64
N LEU A 355 15.50 40.75 9.96
CA LEU A 355 14.23 41.02 10.61
C LEU A 355 13.92 42.50 10.41
N ASP A 356 12.98 42.80 9.51
CA ASP A 356 12.21 44.04 9.55
C ASP A 356 10.76 43.69 9.19
N ASN A 357 9.90 43.71 10.21
CA ASN A 357 8.46 43.82 10.03
C ASN A 357 8.13 45.20 9.47
N PRO A 358 7.08 45.30 8.65
CA PRO A 358 5.95 46.09 9.13
C PRO A 358 4.57 45.44 8.99
N ALA A 359 3.72 45.92 9.89
CA ALA A 359 2.30 45.74 10.21
C ALA A 359 1.27 45.57 9.04
N PRO A 360 0.00 45.19 9.36
CA PRO A 360 -0.86 44.33 8.56
C PRO A 360 -1.73 45.08 7.56
N ASN A 361 -2.02 44.46 6.41
CA ASN A 361 -3.09 44.90 5.51
C ASN A 361 -4.09 43.75 5.28
N THR A 362 -5.32 44.02 5.75
CA THR A 362 -6.65 43.61 5.25
C THR A 362 -6.84 42.23 4.59
N PRO A 363 -7.82 41.43 5.07
CA PRO A 363 -8.17 40.15 4.44
C PRO A 363 -8.85 40.37 3.10
N GLN A 364 -8.27 39.83 2.04
CA GLN A 364 -8.90 39.70 0.74
C GLN A 364 -9.90 38.55 0.81
N GLU A 365 -11.17 38.86 0.59
CA GLU A 365 -12.30 37.93 0.66
C GLU A 365 -12.13 36.75 -0.29
N ASN A 366 -12.41 35.55 0.22
CA ASN A 366 -12.42 34.31 -0.52
C ASN A 366 -13.86 34.08 -1.03
N PRO A 367 -14.12 34.01 -2.35
CA PRO A 367 -15.48 34.06 -2.91
C PRO A 367 -16.29 32.75 -2.82
N PHE A 368 -15.96 31.85 -1.88
CA PHE A 368 -16.60 30.53 -1.75
C PHE A 368 -17.04 30.15 -0.32
N ALA A 369 -17.27 31.12 0.56
CA ALA A 369 -17.87 30.87 1.87
C ALA A 369 -19.40 31.03 1.81
N THR A 370 -20.13 29.91 1.71
CA THR A 370 -21.59 29.86 1.93
C THR A 370 -21.90 29.84 3.42
N THR A 371 -22.67 30.84 3.86
CA THR A 371 -23.24 31.01 5.20
C THR A 371 -24.29 29.92 5.50
N PRO A 372 -24.32 29.27 6.67
CA PRO A 372 -25.47 28.49 7.10
C PRO A 372 -26.52 29.39 7.79
N GLU A 373 -27.76 29.25 7.32
CA GLU A 373 -28.96 29.93 7.77
C GLU A 373 -29.47 29.37 9.12
N ALA A 374 -30.07 30.24 9.92
CA ALA A 374 -30.48 30.00 11.30
C ALA A 374 -31.71 29.07 11.44
N ALA A 375 -31.74 28.31 12.53
CA ALA A 375 -32.83 27.43 12.95
C ALA A 375 -34.10 28.19 13.42
N PRO A 376 -35.22 27.46 13.55
CA PRO A 376 -36.09 27.63 14.70
C PRO A 376 -36.43 26.30 15.40
N GLU A 377 -36.25 26.29 16.72
CA GLU A 377 -36.91 25.40 17.70
C GLU A 377 -38.33 25.97 18.01
N PRO A 378 -39.33 25.21 18.57
CA PRO A 378 -39.12 24.33 19.73
C PRO A 378 -40.01 23.07 19.89
N GLY A 379 -39.56 22.17 20.78
CA GLY A 379 -40.44 21.57 21.80
C GLY A 379 -40.46 20.04 21.91
N GLY A 380 -40.09 19.51 23.07
CA GLY A 380 -40.47 18.15 23.50
C GLY A 380 -39.50 17.49 24.47
N GLU A 381 -39.89 17.42 25.74
CA GLU A 381 -39.12 16.93 26.89
C GLU A 381 -38.83 15.41 26.91
N ALA A 382 -37.81 15.07 27.72
CA ALA A 382 -37.66 13.88 28.57
C ALA A 382 -36.79 12.71 28.07
N SER A 383 -35.56 12.61 28.60
CA SER A 383 -35.25 11.67 29.70
C SER A 383 -33.74 11.65 30.02
N ALA A 384 -33.44 11.66 31.32
CA ALA A 384 -32.11 11.75 31.90
C ALA A 384 -31.29 10.45 31.79
N GLY A 385 -29.98 10.60 31.56
CA GLY A 385 -28.98 9.54 31.67
C GLY A 385 -27.56 10.13 31.69
N GLN A 386 -27.12 10.55 32.89
CA GLN A 386 -25.74 10.83 33.35
C GLN A 386 -24.67 11.10 32.28
N ALA A 387 -24.44 12.39 31.99
CA ALA A 387 -23.24 12.88 31.31
C ALA A 387 -22.12 13.14 32.32
N GLN A 388 -20.97 12.49 32.14
CA GLN A 388 -19.69 12.92 32.70
C GLN A 388 -19.14 14.08 31.85
N PRO A 389 -18.45 15.08 32.44
CA PRO A 389 -18.09 16.31 31.73
C PRO A 389 -16.98 16.04 30.70
N GLN A 390 -17.32 16.11 29.41
CA GLN A 390 -16.35 16.29 28.34
C GLN A 390 -15.80 17.71 28.41
N VAL A 391 -14.54 17.83 28.84
CA VAL A 391 -13.71 19.00 28.56
C VAL A 391 -12.85 18.63 27.37
N ALA A 392 -13.17 19.23 26.22
CA ALA A 392 -12.35 19.17 25.03
C ALA A 392 -11.02 19.89 25.28
N THR A 393 -9.90 19.17 25.17
CA THR A 393 -8.57 19.75 24.94
C THR A 393 -7.85 18.91 23.89
N GLY A 394 -7.19 19.58 22.94
CA GLY A 394 -6.93 19.09 21.60
C GLY A 394 -5.87 18.00 21.44
N GLY A 395 -6.16 17.11 20.48
CA GLY A 395 -5.26 16.10 19.91
C GLY A 395 -6.07 15.22 18.94
N ASN A 396 -5.83 15.34 17.63
CA ASN A 396 -6.64 14.70 16.57
C ASN A 396 -6.22 13.25 16.24
N ALA A 397 -5.46 12.58 17.11
CA ALA A 397 -5.21 11.14 17.01
C ALA A 397 -6.08 10.42 18.05
N ASN A 398 -6.98 9.53 17.63
CA ASN A 398 -7.67 8.65 18.58
C ASN A 398 -6.72 7.52 18.97
N VAL A 399 -5.77 7.81 19.86
CA VAL A 399 -4.86 6.81 20.42
C VAL A 399 -5.71 5.84 21.26
N PRO A 400 -5.79 4.55 20.89
CA PRO A 400 -6.53 3.59 21.70
C PRO A 400 -5.92 3.57 23.09
N GLY A 401 -6.76 3.78 24.11
CA GLY A 401 -6.36 3.70 25.51
C GLY A 401 -5.70 2.36 25.85
N LEU A 402 -5.10 2.27 27.03
CA LEU A 402 -4.53 1.01 27.51
C LEU A 402 -5.63 -0.08 27.56
N SER A 403 -5.32 -1.27 27.03
CA SER A 403 -6.17 -2.44 27.19
C SER A 403 -6.27 -2.84 28.68
N ALA A 404 -7.25 -3.68 29.04
CA ALA A 404 -7.38 -4.16 30.42
C ALA A 404 -6.11 -4.90 30.90
N GLU A 405 -5.46 -5.64 29.99
CA GLU A 405 -4.21 -6.36 30.28
C GLU A 405 -3.03 -5.39 30.41
N GLU A 406 -2.90 -4.41 29.50
CA GLU A 406 -1.87 -3.36 29.58
C GLU A 406 -2.01 -2.54 30.87
N TRP A 407 -3.24 -2.23 31.29
CA TRP A 407 -3.52 -1.57 32.57
C TRP A 407 -3.05 -2.38 33.77
N HIS A 408 -3.33 -3.68 33.78
CA HIS A 408 -2.92 -4.57 34.87
C HIS A 408 -1.39 -4.69 34.92
N LYS A 409 -0.76 -4.91 33.76
CA LYS A 409 0.69 -5.05 33.62
C LYS A 409 1.46 -3.75 33.80
N LEU A 410 0.83 -2.59 33.63
CA LEU A 410 1.40 -1.29 34.01
C LEU A 410 1.43 -1.11 35.52
N ARG A 411 0.37 -1.53 36.24
CA ARG A 411 0.27 -1.39 37.70
C ARG A 411 1.21 -2.32 38.46
N GLU A 412 1.32 -3.57 38.03
CA GLU A 412 2.26 -4.53 38.63
C GLU A 412 3.70 -4.36 38.10
N PHE A 413 3.83 -3.66 36.99
CA PHE A 413 5.04 -3.42 36.22
C PHE A 413 5.92 -4.66 36.02
N ASP A 414 5.54 -5.48 35.04
CA ASP A 414 6.27 -6.67 34.62
C ASP A 414 7.19 -6.38 33.42
N PRO A 415 8.50 -6.17 33.62
CA PRO A 415 9.41 -5.75 32.55
C PRO A 415 9.59 -6.80 31.45
N ARG A 416 9.43 -8.10 31.77
CA ARG A 416 9.53 -9.16 30.76
C ARG A 416 8.32 -9.16 29.84
N TRP A 417 7.13 -9.04 30.41
CA TRP A 417 5.91 -8.93 29.63
C TRP A 417 5.95 -7.70 28.71
N TRP A 418 6.39 -6.54 29.22
CA TRP A 418 6.46 -5.31 28.42
C TRP A 418 7.43 -5.41 27.24
N ILE A 419 8.61 -6.01 27.42
CA ILE A 419 9.56 -6.14 26.29
C ILE A 419 9.04 -7.13 25.24
N GLU A 420 8.44 -8.25 25.66
CA GLU A 420 7.85 -9.24 24.74
C GLU A 420 6.64 -8.68 24.00
N HIS A 421 5.73 -8.02 24.73
CA HIS A 421 4.52 -7.40 24.17
C HIS A 421 4.86 -6.33 23.13
N LEU A 422 5.81 -5.44 23.43
CA LEU A 422 6.20 -4.36 22.52
C LEU A 422 7.12 -4.82 21.40
N ASP A 423 7.87 -5.91 21.55
CA ASP A 423 8.62 -6.49 20.43
C ASP A 423 7.70 -7.13 19.38
N VAL A 424 6.64 -7.81 19.83
CA VAL A 424 5.59 -8.34 18.93
C VAL A 424 4.75 -7.22 18.33
N ASN A 425 4.44 -6.18 19.12
CA ASN A 425 3.57 -5.07 18.74
C ASN A 425 4.34 -3.75 18.63
N ARG A 426 5.37 -3.69 17.77
CA ARG A 426 6.32 -2.55 17.74
C ARG A 426 5.67 -1.18 17.54
N GLY A 427 4.62 -1.09 16.71
CA GLY A 427 3.85 0.14 16.49
C GLY A 427 3.10 0.62 17.75
N ARG A 428 2.79 -0.29 18.68
CA ARG A 428 2.13 0.04 19.95
C ARG A 428 3.02 0.89 20.85
N SER A 429 4.36 0.74 20.78
CA SER A 429 5.30 1.56 21.58
C SER A 429 5.18 3.06 21.25
N ILE A 430 5.00 3.41 19.98
CA ILE A 430 4.79 4.80 19.53
C ILE A 430 3.40 5.28 19.92
N GLN A 431 2.35 4.47 19.72
CA GLN A 431 1.00 4.84 20.14
C GLN A 431 0.92 5.16 21.64
N LEU A 432 1.53 4.32 22.47
CA LEU A 432 1.58 4.53 23.92
C LEU A 432 2.38 5.78 24.30
N ALA A 433 3.34 6.20 23.48
CA ALA A 433 4.11 7.43 23.69
C ALA A 433 3.26 8.71 23.50
N TYR A 434 2.20 8.64 22.68
CA TYR A 434 1.22 9.71 22.45
C TYR A 434 -0.01 9.64 23.36
N LEU A 435 -0.09 8.64 24.24
CA LEU A 435 -1.22 8.52 25.16
C LEU A 435 -1.30 9.76 26.06
N ASP A 436 -2.51 10.28 26.27
CA ASP A 436 -2.73 11.42 27.17
C ASP A 436 -2.24 11.07 28.58
N LYS A 437 -1.16 11.73 29.00
CA LYS A 437 -0.52 11.50 30.30
C LYS A 437 -1.46 11.78 31.47
N SER A 438 -2.44 12.68 31.30
CA SER A 438 -3.40 13.02 32.35
C SER A 438 -4.40 11.90 32.63
N SER A 439 -4.53 10.94 31.70
CA SER A 439 -5.33 9.72 31.88
C SER A 439 -4.64 8.65 32.73
N LEU A 440 -3.34 8.84 33.03
CA LEU A 440 -2.54 7.94 33.85
C LEU A 440 -2.41 8.51 35.27
N GLY A 441 -2.43 7.63 36.28
CA GLY A 441 -2.15 8.03 37.66
C GLY A 441 -0.74 8.59 37.82
N GLU A 442 -0.52 9.37 38.88
CA GLU A 442 0.76 10.05 39.15
C GLU A 442 1.96 9.07 39.08
N GLY A 443 2.90 9.33 38.16
CA GLY A 443 4.13 8.55 37.96
C GLY A 443 4.00 7.34 37.03
N LEU A 444 2.79 6.89 36.69
CA LEU A 444 2.58 5.78 35.75
C LEU A 444 2.93 6.17 34.31
N ASP A 445 2.86 7.45 33.98
CA ASP A 445 3.32 8.04 32.72
C ASP A 445 4.80 7.76 32.47
N LYS A 446 5.65 7.97 33.49
CA LYS A 446 7.10 7.76 33.41
C LYS A 446 7.46 6.29 33.40
N VAL A 447 6.72 5.48 34.14
CA VAL A 447 6.87 4.02 34.18
C VAL A 447 6.50 3.39 32.83
N LEU A 448 5.38 3.82 32.22
CA LEU A 448 5.00 3.40 30.86
C LEU A 448 6.06 3.84 29.84
N MET A 449 6.50 5.10 29.89
CA MET A 449 7.54 5.60 29.00
C MET A 449 8.87 4.85 29.17
N SER A 450 9.18 4.35 30.36
CA SER A 450 10.37 3.54 30.59
C SER A 450 10.33 2.19 29.85
N ALA A 451 9.14 1.57 29.73
CA ALA A 451 8.93 0.35 28.95
C ALA A 451 9.01 0.62 27.43
N ILE A 452 8.50 1.76 26.98
CA ILE A 452 8.60 2.22 25.59
C ILE A 452 10.08 2.43 25.22
N VAL A 453 10.82 3.18 26.04
CA VAL A 453 12.26 3.41 25.84
C VAL A 453 13.04 2.10 25.90
N ALA A 454 12.68 1.15 26.77
CA ALA A 454 13.29 -0.18 26.81
C ALA A 454 13.14 -0.92 25.47
N SER A 455 11.94 -0.88 24.87
CA SER A 455 11.67 -1.44 23.54
C SER A 455 12.51 -0.75 22.47
N TRP A 456 12.62 0.57 22.49
CA TRP A 456 13.42 1.34 21.53
C TRP A 456 14.93 1.13 21.69
N VAL A 457 15.43 0.93 22.91
CA VAL A 457 16.83 0.56 23.15
C VAL A 457 17.11 -0.81 22.54
N PHE A 458 16.18 -1.76 22.70
CA PHE A 458 16.31 -3.10 22.14
C PHE A 458 16.30 -3.08 20.60
N TYR A 459 15.33 -2.39 20.00
CA TYR A 459 15.26 -2.20 18.55
C TYR A 459 14.54 -0.90 18.20
N PHE A 460 15.16 -0.04 17.39
CA PHE A 460 14.52 1.20 16.91
C PHE A 460 14.62 1.34 15.39
N PRO A 461 13.48 1.22 14.66
CA PRO A 461 13.47 1.40 13.21
C PRO A 461 13.58 2.88 12.84
N ARG A 462 14.29 3.16 11.74
CA ARG A 462 14.53 4.52 11.25
C ARG A 462 13.24 5.30 10.99
N ASP A 463 12.20 4.61 10.55
CA ASP A 463 10.92 5.20 10.14
C ASP A 463 10.15 5.86 11.29
N PHE A 464 10.46 5.52 12.55
CA PHE A 464 9.82 6.10 13.72
C PHE A 464 10.57 7.29 14.32
N ASN A 465 11.71 7.70 13.76
CA ASN A 465 12.54 8.73 14.38
C ASN A 465 11.81 10.06 14.58
N LEU A 466 11.05 10.52 13.59
CA LEU A 466 10.30 11.78 13.68
C LEU A 466 9.14 11.70 14.69
N LEU A 467 8.41 10.58 14.69
CA LEU A 467 7.28 10.38 15.60
C LEU A 467 7.74 10.25 17.06
N ALA A 468 8.84 9.55 17.29
CA ALA A 468 9.46 9.45 18.60
C ALA A 468 10.00 10.81 19.05
N GLU A 469 10.64 11.57 18.16
CA GLU A 469 11.14 12.90 18.49
C GLU A 469 10.01 13.87 18.88
N ASP A 470 8.89 13.83 18.18
CA ASP A 470 7.68 14.59 18.52
C ASP A 470 7.05 14.10 19.85
N ALA A 471 6.93 12.78 20.07
CA ALA A 471 6.43 12.23 21.34
C ALA A 471 7.31 12.59 22.56
N LEU A 472 8.61 12.84 22.32
CA LEU A 472 9.54 13.30 23.35
C LEU A 472 9.48 14.83 23.56
N GLN A 473 8.88 15.62 22.67
CA GLN A 473 8.75 17.08 22.82
C GLN A 473 8.12 17.51 24.14
N PRO A 474 7.01 16.90 24.62
CA PRO A 474 6.35 17.31 25.85
C PRO A 474 7.07 16.90 27.14
N TRP A 475 8.24 16.26 27.06
CA TRP A 475 9.02 15.82 28.21
C TRP A 475 10.21 16.75 28.43
N GLU A 476 10.40 17.20 29.66
CA GLU A 476 11.61 17.95 30.01
C GLU A 476 12.83 17.03 30.05
N ASN A 477 14.03 17.56 29.81
CA ASN A 477 15.25 16.75 29.81
C ASN A 477 15.48 16.01 31.14
N ARG A 478 15.12 16.63 32.27
CA ARG A 478 15.19 15.99 33.60
C ARG A 478 14.23 14.81 33.74
N GLU A 479 13.06 14.88 33.12
CA GLU A 479 12.11 13.77 33.11
C GLU A 479 12.60 12.63 32.22
N LEU A 480 13.19 12.96 31.07
CA LEU A 480 13.81 11.97 30.17
C LEU A 480 14.99 11.25 30.83
N GLU A 481 15.83 11.97 31.57
CA GLU A 481 16.88 11.36 32.41
C GLU A 481 16.29 10.41 33.45
N HIS A 482 15.20 10.83 34.11
CA HIS A 482 14.51 9.98 35.08
C HIS A 482 13.89 8.73 34.42
N ILE A 483 13.31 8.86 33.24
CA ILE A 483 12.79 7.74 32.44
C ILE A 483 13.92 6.78 32.09
N GLY A 484 15.07 7.28 31.60
CA GLY A 484 16.24 6.44 31.32
C GLY A 484 16.74 5.70 32.56
N TYR A 485 16.73 6.35 33.73
CA TYR A 485 17.03 5.71 35.00
C TYR A 485 16.01 4.62 35.38
N LEU A 486 14.72 4.85 35.19
CA LEU A 486 13.67 3.85 35.43
C LEU A 486 13.84 2.66 34.48
N THR A 487 14.10 2.91 33.19
CA THR A 487 14.40 1.86 32.20
C THR A 487 15.57 1.02 32.65
N ALA A 488 16.68 1.63 33.04
CA ALA A 488 17.84 0.91 33.55
C ALA A 488 17.58 0.17 34.87
N THR A 489 16.67 0.67 35.71
CA THR A 489 16.26 0.02 36.96
C THR A 489 15.50 -1.27 36.72
N HIS A 490 14.56 -1.25 35.78
CA HIS A 490 13.65 -2.38 35.60
C HIS A 490 14.15 -3.40 34.56
N PHE A 491 14.98 -2.98 33.59
CA PHE A 491 15.31 -3.80 32.43
C PHE A 491 16.77 -4.29 32.38
N ALA A 492 17.66 -3.89 33.30
CA ALA A 492 19.07 -4.31 33.30
C ALA A 492 19.29 -5.84 33.42
N GLY A 493 18.32 -6.57 33.99
CA GLY A 493 18.33 -8.04 34.05
C GLY A 493 17.47 -8.74 32.97
N VAL A 494 16.92 -7.97 32.02
CA VAL A 494 15.98 -8.44 31.00
C VAL A 494 16.53 -8.21 29.59
N ILE A 495 17.15 -7.06 29.33
CA ILE A 495 17.71 -6.72 28.01
C ILE A 495 19.16 -7.18 27.90
N ALA A 496 19.47 -7.98 26.87
CA ALA A 496 20.84 -8.30 26.48
C ALA A 496 21.32 -7.28 25.43
N LEU A 497 22.24 -6.39 25.82
CA LEU A 497 22.75 -5.29 24.98
C LEU A 497 23.55 -5.77 23.75
N GLU A 498 23.92 -7.04 23.72
CA GLU A 498 24.73 -7.69 22.67
C GLU A 498 23.97 -7.84 21.34
N HIS A 499 22.65 -7.61 21.33
CA HIS A 499 21.76 -7.83 20.19
C HIS A 499 20.91 -6.59 19.84
N CYS A 500 21.33 -5.38 20.24
CA CYS A 500 20.58 -4.16 19.97
C CYS A 500 20.90 -3.59 18.58
N GLU A 501 19.88 -3.43 17.73
CA GLU A 501 19.98 -2.73 16.44
C GLU A 501 19.12 -1.47 16.48
N ARG A 502 19.73 -0.29 16.32
CA ARG A 502 18.99 0.97 16.35
C ARG A 502 19.49 1.98 15.32
N TYR A 503 18.54 2.68 14.70
CA TYR A 503 18.78 3.69 13.67
C TYR A 503 18.16 5.04 14.05
N ALA A 504 18.36 5.47 15.30
CA ALA A 504 17.87 6.74 15.83
C ALA A 504 18.81 7.91 15.52
N THR A 505 18.27 9.12 15.43
CA THR A 505 19.02 10.38 15.26
C THR A 505 18.47 11.47 16.19
N GLY A 506 19.24 12.55 16.37
CA GLY A 506 18.78 13.73 17.12
C GLY A 506 18.48 13.44 18.59
N ARG A 507 17.34 13.94 19.09
CA ARG A 507 16.95 13.85 20.50
C ARG A 507 16.67 12.41 20.95
N VAL A 508 16.15 11.58 20.05
CA VAL A 508 15.89 10.16 20.30
C VAL A 508 17.19 9.41 20.53
N ALA A 509 18.20 9.61 19.67
CA ALA A 509 19.51 8.98 19.84
C ALA A 509 20.15 9.31 21.19
N MET A 510 20.14 10.59 21.61
CA MET A 510 20.69 11.00 22.91
C MET A 510 20.05 10.27 24.10
N LEU A 511 18.72 10.11 24.08
CA LEU A 511 18.00 9.38 25.13
C LEU A 511 18.36 7.89 25.13
N LEU A 512 18.38 7.26 23.95
CA LEU A 512 18.67 5.83 23.82
C LEU A 512 20.13 5.52 24.17
N ASP A 513 21.08 6.36 23.76
CA ASP A 513 22.50 6.24 24.10
C ASP A 513 22.73 6.35 25.61
N GLY A 514 22.18 7.39 26.25
CA GLY A 514 22.26 7.57 27.70
C GLY A 514 21.62 6.41 28.47
N THR A 515 20.48 5.90 27.99
CA THR A 515 19.80 4.76 28.62
C THR A 515 20.58 3.45 28.45
N THR A 516 21.20 3.22 27.29
CA THR A 516 22.09 2.06 27.07
C THR A 516 23.29 2.08 27.99
N GLN A 517 23.90 3.25 28.21
CA GLN A 517 25.00 3.38 29.15
C GLN A 517 24.55 3.02 30.58
N LEU A 518 23.41 3.54 31.03
CA LEU A 518 22.85 3.23 32.35
C LEU A 518 22.50 1.74 32.50
N LEU A 519 21.99 1.11 31.44
CA LEU A 519 21.73 -0.34 31.42
C LEU A 519 23.05 -1.11 31.58
N ALA A 520 24.09 -0.78 30.81
CA ALA A 520 25.38 -1.46 30.88
C ALA A 520 26.02 -1.34 32.28
N GLU A 521 25.98 -0.14 32.88
CA GLU A 521 26.49 0.11 34.23
C GLU A 521 25.78 -0.73 35.30
N ARG A 522 24.50 -1.02 35.11
CA ARG A 522 23.68 -1.81 36.05
C ARG A 522 23.67 -3.30 35.80
N SER A 523 23.91 -3.74 34.57
CA SER A 523 24.05 -5.16 34.23
C SER A 523 25.42 -5.72 34.63
N ALA A 524 26.48 -4.89 34.68
CA ALA A 524 27.83 -5.33 35.04
C ALA A 524 27.97 -5.96 36.46
N PRO A 525 27.33 -5.44 37.52
CA PRO A 525 27.34 -6.07 38.85
C PRO A 525 26.52 -7.37 38.94
N LEU A 526 25.51 -7.54 38.08
CA LEU A 526 24.63 -8.72 38.08
C LEU A 526 25.31 -9.95 37.45
N GLN A 527 26.21 -9.75 36.49
CA GLN A 527 27.00 -10.81 35.87
C GLN A 527 28.15 -11.33 36.77
N GLN A 528 28.52 -10.61 37.84
CA GLN A 528 29.61 -10.97 38.76
C GLN A 528 29.16 -11.71 40.04
N ARG A 529 27.85 -12.02 40.21
CA ARG A 529 27.34 -12.82 41.34
C ARG A 529 27.22 -14.31 40.96
N PRO A 530 27.93 -15.24 41.62
CA PRO A 530 27.68 -16.67 41.42
C PRO A 530 26.38 -17.06 42.14
N GLY A 531 25.28 -17.21 41.39
CA GLY A 531 24.02 -17.80 41.85
C GLY A 531 23.93 -19.30 41.52
N PRO A 532 23.23 -20.11 42.34
CA PRO A 532 23.29 -21.57 42.24
C PRO A 532 22.63 -22.10 40.98
N ALA A 533 23.18 -23.21 40.48
CA ALA A 533 22.75 -23.92 39.29
C ALA A 533 21.30 -24.39 39.39
N GLN A 534 20.38 -23.65 38.75
CA GLN A 534 19.09 -24.13 38.23
C GLN A 534 18.35 -22.96 37.56
N PHE A 535 18.70 -22.66 36.30
CA PHE A 535 17.75 -22.03 35.38
C PHE A 535 17.95 -22.66 34.01
N ALA A 536 16.89 -23.31 33.52
CA ALA A 536 16.85 -23.94 32.22
C ALA A 536 17.09 -22.88 31.13
N GLN A 537 18.13 -23.10 30.33
CA GLN A 537 18.37 -22.39 29.09
C GLN A 537 17.31 -22.83 28.07
N HIS A 538 16.20 -22.09 27.97
CA HIS A 538 15.34 -22.15 26.79
C HIS A 538 15.69 -20.96 25.88
N THR A 539 16.58 -21.22 24.94
CA THR A 539 17.11 -20.28 23.96
C THR A 539 16.24 -20.24 22.70
N ALA A 540 15.33 -19.26 22.63
CA ALA A 540 14.78 -18.78 21.35
C ALA A 540 15.22 -17.34 21.03
N TRP A 541 15.69 -16.59 22.04
CA TRP A 541 16.03 -15.16 21.94
C TRP A 541 17.52 -14.86 21.66
N GLN A 542 18.42 -15.84 21.75
CA GLN A 542 19.88 -15.64 21.64
C GLN A 542 20.46 -15.86 20.23
N HIS A 543 19.66 -16.20 19.21
CA HIS A 543 20.17 -16.65 17.91
C HIS A 543 19.51 -15.98 16.68
N ARG A 544 19.21 -14.69 16.74
CA ARG A 544 18.84 -13.91 15.54
C ARG A 544 19.71 -12.67 15.40
N GLY A 545 21.01 -12.90 15.19
CA GLY A 545 21.98 -11.85 14.85
C GLY A 545 23.17 -12.33 14.00
N ALA A 546 23.21 -13.61 13.62
CA ALA A 546 24.26 -14.14 12.74
C ALA A 546 23.62 -14.73 11.48
N ALA A 547 23.84 -14.07 10.34
CA ALA A 547 23.65 -14.69 9.04
C ALA A 547 24.61 -15.89 8.90
N PRO A 548 24.17 -17.04 8.38
CA PRO A 548 25.05 -18.18 8.16
C PRO A 548 25.87 -17.95 6.89
N ASN A 549 27.07 -17.38 7.01
CA ASN A 549 28.01 -17.34 5.89
C ASN A 549 28.74 -18.69 5.78
N GLU A 550 28.47 -19.34 4.64
CA GLU A 550 29.36 -20.21 3.86
C GLU A 550 30.69 -20.58 4.53
N HIS A 551 30.78 -21.83 4.99
CA HIS A 551 32.06 -22.53 5.07
C HIS A 551 32.19 -23.45 3.87
N GLY A 552 32.70 -22.85 2.79
CA GLY A 552 33.38 -23.58 1.74
C GLY A 552 34.47 -24.46 2.36
N ARG A 553 34.42 -25.75 2.02
CA ARG A 553 35.51 -26.70 2.22
C ARG A 553 36.83 -26.05 1.80
N ASN A 554 37.77 -25.92 2.73
CA ASN A 554 39.16 -26.01 2.36
C ASN A 554 39.89 -26.99 3.27
N THR A 555 40.57 -27.90 2.60
CA THR A 555 41.25 -29.05 3.17
C THR A 555 42.69 -28.66 3.47
N GLY A 556 43.17 -29.00 4.67
CA GLY A 556 44.58 -29.24 5.02
C GLY A 556 45.58 -28.09 4.84
N PHE A 557 46.32 -27.76 5.90
CA PHE A 557 47.72 -28.17 6.05
C PHE A 557 48.33 -27.65 7.37
N HIS A 558 49.19 -28.48 7.95
CA HIS A 558 49.97 -28.28 9.17
C HIS A 558 50.88 -27.05 9.19
N GLY A 559 51.22 -26.57 10.39
CA GLY A 559 52.63 -26.29 10.69
C GLY A 559 52.95 -25.22 11.73
N ARG A 560 53.26 -25.71 12.95
CA ARG A 560 54.08 -25.13 14.03
C ARG A 560 53.54 -24.01 14.89
#